data_AF-A0A8H6TCG9-F1
#
_entry.id   AF-A0A8H6TCG9-F1
#
_cell.length_a   1.000
_cell.length_b   1.000
_cell.length_c   1.000
_cell.angle_alpha   90.00
_cell.angle_beta   90.00
_cell.angle_gamma   90.00
#
_symmetry.space_group_name_H-M   'P 1'
#
loop_
_entity.id
_entity.type
_entity.pdbx_description
1 polymer ?
#
loop_
_entity_poly.entity_id
_entity_poly.type
_entity_poly.pdbx_seq_one_letter_code
_entity_poly.pdbx_strand_id
1 'polypeptide(L)'
;MAAINPPPLIPGMTAPPPLANPPTATDAKLAEEYHLRIAAQRHMHIAGFTDQMYTDSKIYANEVLAAVALNAVPQNAALAGAPLWAQQMHQQSQQQFTQLNARITQLDQNAQQRNQHLQQLNNRINQLNNVFDELKLVVFRTNNLIKSGGGPGNPLDIAPVLDPVVNPANLSAHND
;
A
#
# COMPACT_ATOMS: atom_id res chain seq x y z
N MET A 1 -27.99 -29.30 47.40
CA MET A 1 -26.99 -28.83 46.42
C MET A 1 -26.35 -30.07 45.82
N ALA A 2 -26.70 -30.41 44.58
CA ALA A 2 -26.11 -31.58 43.91
C ALA A 2 -24.65 -31.26 43.56
N ALA A 3 -23.72 -32.06 44.06
CA ALA A 3 -22.31 -31.97 43.69
C ALA A 3 -22.18 -32.25 42.20
N ILE A 4 -21.85 -31.24 41.42
CA ILE A 4 -21.46 -31.40 40.02
C ILE A 4 -20.10 -32.11 40.07
N ASN A 5 -20.09 -33.40 39.80
CA ASN A 5 -18.83 -34.15 39.69
C ASN A 5 -17.96 -33.46 38.65
N PRO A 6 -16.71 -33.07 38.99
CA PRO A 6 -15.82 -32.47 38.02
C PRO A 6 -15.61 -33.47 36.87
N PRO A 7 -15.62 -33.00 35.61
CA PRO A 7 -15.40 -33.89 34.48
C PRO A 7 -14.05 -34.62 34.65
N PRO A 8 -13.97 -35.89 34.24
CA PRO A 8 -12.75 -36.68 34.42
C PRO A 8 -11.56 -35.96 33.77
N LEU A 9 -10.48 -35.84 34.53
CA LEU A 9 -9.17 -35.45 34.01
C LEU A 9 -8.76 -36.51 32.97
N ILE A 10 -8.60 -36.11 31.71
CA ILE A 10 -8.10 -36.99 30.65
C ILE A 10 -6.62 -36.64 30.42
N PRO A 11 -5.67 -37.47 30.90
CA PRO A 11 -4.26 -37.31 30.57
C PRO A 11 -4.03 -37.59 29.09
N GLY A 12 -3.35 -36.69 28.37
CA GLY A 12 -2.91 -36.92 26.98
C GLY A 12 -3.47 -35.97 25.91
N MET A 13 -4.25 -34.94 26.26
CA MET A 13 -4.86 -34.01 25.29
C MET A 13 -4.02 -32.74 25.06
N THR A 14 -2.79 -32.86 24.61
CA THR A 14 -1.97 -31.71 24.15
C THR A 14 -2.04 -31.48 22.64
N ALA A 15 -2.57 -32.45 21.89
CA ALA A 15 -2.62 -32.39 20.44
C ALA A 15 -3.97 -31.82 19.98
N PRO A 16 -3.98 -30.84 19.05
CA PRO A 16 -5.20 -30.41 18.39
C PRO A 16 -5.84 -31.58 17.61
N PRO A 17 -7.18 -31.59 17.48
CA PRO A 17 -7.87 -32.62 16.70
C PRO A 17 -7.38 -32.62 15.24
N PRO A 18 -7.28 -33.77 14.57
CA PRO A 18 -6.93 -33.80 13.16
C PRO A 18 -8.00 -33.09 12.32
N LEU A 19 -7.56 -32.37 11.29
CA LEU A 19 -8.42 -31.63 10.36
C LEU A 19 -8.62 -32.41 9.07
N ALA A 20 -9.81 -32.35 8.49
CA ALA A 20 -10.02 -32.75 7.11
C ALA A 20 -9.31 -31.78 6.13
N ASN A 21 -9.05 -32.24 4.90
CA ASN A 21 -8.53 -31.41 3.82
C ASN A 21 -9.44 -31.53 2.58
N PRO A 22 -10.22 -30.49 2.22
CA PRO A 22 -10.30 -29.19 2.88
C PRO A 22 -11.00 -29.24 4.26
N PRO A 23 -10.68 -28.32 5.19
CA PRO A 23 -11.38 -28.20 6.48
C PRO A 23 -12.89 -27.99 6.31
N THR A 24 -13.66 -28.68 7.16
CA THR A 24 -15.12 -28.75 7.17
C THR A 24 -15.74 -28.04 8.38
N ALA A 25 -17.04 -27.76 8.34
CA ALA A 25 -17.77 -27.21 9.49
C ALA A 25 -17.65 -28.07 10.77
N THR A 26 -17.52 -29.40 10.61
CA THR A 26 -17.27 -30.30 11.73
C THR A 26 -15.89 -30.06 12.34
N ASP A 27 -14.88 -29.78 11.52
CA ASP A 27 -13.53 -29.47 12.00
C ASP A 27 -13.49 -28.16 12.80
N ALA A 28 -14.23 -27.13 12.36
CA ALA A 28 -14.36 -25.88 13.11
C ALA A 28 -14.99 -26.09 14.49
N LYS A 29 -16.07 -26.90 14.56
CA LYS A 29 -16.72 -27.23 15.83
C LYS A 29 -15.77 -28.00 16.76
N LEU A 30 -15.03 -28.97 16.24
CA LEU A 30 -14.04 -29.72 17.02
C LEU A 30 -12.90 -28.83 17.53
N ALA A 31 -12.46 -27.86 16.72
CA ALA A 31 -11.44 -26.91 17.12
C ALA A 31 -11.92 -25.93 18.21
N GLU A 32 -13.18 -25.47 18.13
CA GLU A 32 -13.79 -24.65 19.17
C GLU A 32 -14.00 -25.43 20.48
N GLU A 33 -14.49 -26.68 20.40
CA GLU A 33 -14.62 -27.55 21.57
C GLU A 33 -13.25 -27.84 22.21
N TYR A 34 -12.20 -28.01 21.41
CA TYR A 34 -10.83 -28.17 21.89
C TYR A 34 -10.37 -26.92 22.68
N HIS A 35 -10.58 -25.71 22.12
CA HIS A 35 -10.27 -24.47 22.81
C HIS A 35 -11.03 -24.32 24.14
N LEU A 36 -12.34 -24.59 24.14
CA LEU A 36 -13.17 -24.49 25.34
C LEU A 36 -12.74 -25.46 26.45
N ARG A 37 -12.29 -26.66 26.09
CA ARG A 37 -11.75 -27.63 27.07
C ARG A 37 -10.45 -27.13 27.68
N ILE A 38 -9.52 -26.62 26.88
CA ILE A 38 -8.27 -26.03 27.39
C ILE A 38 -8.56 -24.80 28.26
N ALA A 39 -9.51 -23.97 27.85
CA ALA A 39 -9.96 -22.83 28.65
C ALA A 39 -10.52 -23.26 30.00
N ALA A 40 -11.39 -24.27 30.05
CA ALA A 40 -11.94 -24.80 31.29
C ALA A 40 -10.86 -25.40 32.20
N GLN A 41 -9.90 -26.12 31.62
CA GLN A 41 -8.81 -26.73 32.38
C GLN A 41 -7.84 -25.69 32.97
N ARG A 42 -7.58 -24.60 32.24
CA ARG A 42 -6.86 -23.43 32.75
C ARG A 42 -7.58 -22.80 33.94
N HIS A 43 -8.89 -22.61 33.84
CA HIS A 43 -9.70 -22.03 34.94
C HIS A 43 -9.71 -22.92 36.18
N MET A 44 -9.60 -24.25 36.01
CA MET A 44 -9.48 -25.20 37.12
C MET A 44 -8.05 -25.35 37.68
N HIS A 45 -7.08 -24.56 37.17
CA HIS A 45 -5.67 -24.62 37.59
C HIS A 45 -5.06 -26.03 37.58
N ILE A 46 -5.41 -26.83 36.57
CA ILE A 46 -4.88 -28.18 36.43
C ILE A 46 -3.37 -28.10 36.13
N ALA A 47 -2.57 -28.83 36.90
CA ALA A 47 -1.13 -28.89 36.70
C ALA A 47 -0.78 -29.35 35.27
N GLY A 48 0.11 -28.60 34.61
CA GLY A 48 0.55 -28.88 33.23
C GLY A 48 -0.14 -28.05 32.14
N PHE A 49 -1.17 -27.26 32.46
CA PHE A 49 -1.79 -26.33 31.52
C PHE A 49 -1.16 -24.93 31.63
N THR A 50 -0.61 -24.44 30.54
CA THR A 50 0.07 -23.14 30.47
C THR A 50 -0.78 -22.09 29.74
N ASP A 51 -0.49 -20.81 29.97
CA ASP A 51 -1.07 -19.70 29.19
C ASP A 51 -0.74 -19.82 27.70
N GLN A 52 0.40 -20.42 27.38
CA GLN A 52 0.79 -20.72 26.00
C GLN A 52 -0.19 -21.71 25.36
N MET A 53 -0.53 -22.83 26.03
CA MET A 53 -1.50 -23.80 25.49
C MET A 53 -2.89 -23.19 25.26
N TYR A 54 -3.32 -22.28 26.13
CA TYR A 54 -4.56 -21.55 25.93
C TYR A 54 -4.49 -20.65 24.68
N THR A 55 -3.38 -19.93 24.52
CA THR A 55 -3.14 -19.07 23.36
C THR A 55 -3.10 -19.88 22.07
N ASP A 56 -2.35 -20.98 22.05
CA ASP A 56 -2.21 -21.87 20.88
C ASP A 56 -3.57 -22.49 20.50
N SER A 57 -4.37 -22.93 21.49
CA SER A 57 -5.71 -23.48 21.24
C SER A 57 -6.67 -22.45 20.63
N LYS A 58 -6.53 -21.18 21.02
CA LYS A 58 -7.34 -20.08 20.49
C LYS A 58 -6.94 -19.74 19.05
N ILE A 59 -5.64 -19.70 18.77
CA ILE A 59 -5.11 -19.51 17.41
C ILE A 59 -5.61 -20.63 16.50
N TYR A 60 -5.45 -21.87 16.95
CA TYR A 60 -5.90 -23.05 16.23
C TYR A 60 -7.41 -22.99 15.87
N ALA A 61 -8.29 -22.71 16.84
CA ALA A 61 -9.72 -22.60 16.58
C ALA A 61 -10.06 -21.50 15.56
N ASN A 62 -9.37 -20.36 15.62
CA ASN A 62 -9.56 -19.25 14.69
C ASN A 62 -9.08 -19.60 13.27
N GLU A 63 -7.93 -20.26 13.13
CA GLU A 63 -7.37 -20.67 11.84
C GLU A 63 -8.25 -21.69 11.13
N VAL A 64 -8.75 -22.69 11.86
CA VAL A 64 -9.66 -23.71 11.31
C VAL A 64 -10.95 -23.07 10.84
N LEU A 65 -11.53 -22.17 11.65
CA LEU A 65 -12.76 -21.48 11.26
C LEU A 65 -12.56 -20.57 10.04
N ALA A 66 -11.41 -19.88 9.95
CA ALA A 66 -11.06 -19.09 8.77
C ALA A 66 -10.92 -19.97 7.52
N ALA A 67 -10.27 -21.12 7.63
CA ALA A 67 -10.12 -22.07 6.54
C ALA A 67 -11.47 -22.64 6.07
N VAL A 68 -12.36 -22.99 7.00
CA VAL A 68 -13.73 -23.45 6.68
C VAL A 68 -14.53 -22.34 6.00
N ALA A 69 -14.42 -21.10 6.47
CA ALA A 69 -15.11 -19.96 5.86
C ALA A 69 -14.63 -19.67 4.43
N LEU A 70 -13.33 -19.85 4.16
CA LEU A 70 -12.75 -19.75 2.82
C LEU A 70 -13.24 -20.88 1.89
N ASN A 71 -13.42 -22.08 2.42
CA ASN A 71 -13.88 -23.25 1.64
C ASN A 71 -15.39 -23.27 1.39
N ALA A 72 -16.19 -22.66 2.27
CA ALA A 72 -17.64 -22.76 2.25
C ALA A 72 -18.35 -21.74 1.33
N VAL A 73 -17.65 -20.78 0.71
CA VAL A 73 -18.32 -19.64 0.05
C VAL A 73 -17.77 -19.35 -1.36
N PRO A 74 -18.59 -19.41 -2.43
CA PRO A 74 -18.35 -18.61 -3.63
C PRO A 74 -18.53 -17.12 -3.25
N GLN A 75 -17.56 -16.29 -3.59
CA GLN A 75 -17.23 -14.93 -3.10
C GLN A 75 -18.36 -13.90 -2.80
N ASN A 76 -19.64 -14.17 -3.04
CA ASN A 76 -20.74 -13.20 -2.97
C ASN A 76 -21.96 -13.57 -2.08
N ALA A 77 -21.97 -14.70 -1.36
CA ALA A 77 -23.13 -15.10 -0.53
C ALA A 77 -22.87 -15.09 0.99
N ALA A 78 -21.78 -14.47 1.44
CA ALA A 78 -21.32 -14.56 2.81
C ALA A 78 -22.22 -13.79 3.80
N LEU A 79 -22.73 -14.51 4.82
CA LEU A 79 -22.91 -14.09 6.24
C LEU A 79 -24.22 -14.60 6.86
N ALA A 80 -25.14 -15.22 6.11
CA ALA A 80 -26.30 -15.87 6.70
C ALA A 80 -25.89 -17.14 7.47
N GLY A 81 -25.61 -17.00 8.77
CA GLY A 81 -25.29 -18.11 9.69
C GLY A 81 -23.89 -18.06 10.32
N ALA A 82 -23.04 -17.10 9.97
CA ALA A 82 -21.75 -16.92 10.64
C ALA A 82 -21.94 -16.39 12.07
N PRO A 83 -21.14 -16.83 13.07
CA PRO A 83 -21.23 -16.31 14.43
C PRO A 83 -20.98 -14.79 14.46
N LEU A 84 -21.70 -14.08 15.34
CA LEU A 84 -21.78 -12.62 15.37
C LEU A 84 -20.41 -11.92 15.36
N TRP A 85 -19.43 -12.49 16.07
CA TRP A 85 -18.06 -11.97 16.14
C TRP A 85 -17.33 -12.02 14.79
N ALA A 86 -17.61 -13.03 13.96
CA ALA A 86 -17.01 -13.16 12.63
C ALA A 86 -17.61 -12.11 11.67
N GLN A 87 -18.92 -11.84 11.81
CA GLN A 87 -19.57 -10.75 11.07
C GLN A 87 -18.98 -9.39 11.47
N GLN A 88 -18.77 -9.17 12.78
CA GLN A 88 -18.20 -7.94 13.30
C GLN A 88 -16.74 -7.74 12.88
N MET A 89 -15.92 -8.80 12.91
CA MET A 89 -14.54 -8.77 12.42
C MET A 89 -14.49 -8.46 10.91
N HIS A 90 -15.39 -9.08 10.12
CA HIS A 90 -15.48 -8.81 8.69
C HIS A 90 -15.86 -7.36 8.40
N GLN A 91 -16.83 -6.80 9.12
CA GLN A 91 -17.19 -5.38 8.99
C GLN A 91 -16.03 -4.46 9.35
N GLN A 92 -15.30 -4.74 10.43
CA GLN A 92 -14.13 -3.95 10.82
C GLN A 92 -13.03 -4.01 9.75
N SER A 93 -12.78 -5.19 9.19
CA SER A 93 -11.83 -5.38 8.09
C SER A 93 -12.25 -4.63 6.82
N GLN A 94 -13.53 -4.69 6.44
CA GLN A 94 -14.06 -3.91 5.32
C GLN A 94 -13.91 -2.40 5.52
N GLN A 95 -14.15 -1.89 6.73
CA GLN A 95 -13.95 -0.48 7.05
C GLN A 95 -12.48 -0.07 6.91
N GLN A 96 -11.56 -0.89 7.42
CA GLN A 96 -10.12 -0.66 7.25
C GLN A 96 -9.73 -0.67 5.77
N PHE A 97 -10.23 -1.64 5.00
CA PHE A 97 -9.96 -1.75 3.57
C PHE A 97 -10.46 -0.52 2.80
N THR A 98 -11.65 -0.03 3.13
CA THR A 98 -12.24 1.18 2.54
C THR A 98 -11.39 2.42 2.85
N GLN A 99 -10.93 2.56 4.10
CA GLN A 99 -10.04 3.67 4.50
C GLN A 99 -8.68 3.61 3.78
N LEU A 100 -8.10 2.41 3.65
CA LEU A 100 -6.85 2.21 2.92
C LEU A 100 -7.01 2.56 1.44
N ASN A 101 -8.09 2.11 0.80
CA ASN A 101 -8.38 2.46 -0.59
C ASN A 101 -8.53 3.98 -0.79
N ALA A 102 -9.23 4.67 0.12
CA ALA A 102 -9.33 6.12 0.06
C ALA A 102 -7.96 6.80 0.15
N ARG A 103 -7.06 6.31 1.01
CA ARG A 103 -5.68 6.81 1.11
C ARG A 103 -4.87 6.52 -0.15
N ILE A 104 -5.02 5.33 -0.74
CA ILE A 104 -4.35 4.96 -1.99
C ILE A 104 -4.76 5.92 -3.12
N THR A 105 -6.06 6.17 -3.28
CA THR A 105 -6.56 7.11 -4.29
C THR A 105 -6.02 8.53 -4.08
N GLN A 106 -5.94 9.00 -2.83
CA GLN A 106 -5.36 10.30 -2.52
C GLN A 106 -3.85 10.36 -2.83
N LEU A 107 -3.11 9.30 -2.54
CA LEU A 107 -1.67 9.23 -2.85
C LEU A 107 -1.44 9.22 -4.37
N ASP A 108 -2.27 8.52 -5.13
CA ASP A 108 -2.19 8.46 -6.59
C ASP A 108 -2.45 9.84 -7.22
N GLN A 109 -3.49 10.55 -6.77
CA GLN A 109 -3.77 11.93 -7.20
C GLN A 109 -2.59 12.87 -6.91
N ASN A 110 -2.00 12.79 -5.71
CA ASN A 110 -0.83 13.59 -5.36
C ASN A 110 0.41 13.22 -6.21
N ALA A 111 0.58 11.95 -6.57
CA ALA A 111 1.66 11.52 -7.45
C ALA A 111 1.48 12.09 -8.86
N GLN A 112 0.26 12.07 -9.40
CA GLN A 112 -0.06 12.64 -10.71
C GLN A 112 0.18 14.16 -10.74
N GLN A 113 -0.26 14.91 -9.72
CA GLN A 113 -0.02 16.35 -9.62
C GLN A 113 1.48 16.67 -9.58
N ARG A 114 2.26 15.93 -8.79
CA ARG A 114 3.72 16.11 -8.74
C ARG A 114 4.38 15.80 -10.07
N ASN A 115 3.91 14.77 -10.79
CA ASN A 115 4.44 14.43 -12.11
C ASN A 115 4.19 15.55 -13.13
N GLN A 116 3.01 16.15 -13.14
CA GLN A 116 2.71 17.31 -13.99
C GLN A 116 3.62 18.50 -13.67
N HIS A 117 3.84 18.80 -12.38
CA HIS A 117 4.75 19.86 -11.98
C HIS A 117 6.20 19.58 -12.39
N LEU A 118 6.67 18.33 -12.30
CA LEU A 118 7.99 17.95 -12.79
C LEU A 118 8.14 18.15 -14.31
N GLN A 119 7.11 17.81 -15.09
CA GLN A 119 7.12 18.06 -16.53
C GLN A 119 7.20 19.56 -16.86
N GLN A 120 6.46 20.40 -16.13
CA GLN A 120 6.53 21.86 -16.28
C GLN A 120 7.93 22.41 -15.96
N LEU A 121 8.54 21.93 -14.88
CA LEU A 121 9.91 22.30 -14.51
C LEU A 121 10.92 21.85 -15.57
N ASN A 122 10.77 20.64 -16.10
CA ASN A 122 11.66 20.12 -17.14
C ASN A 122 11.57 20.96 -18.43
N ASN A 123 10.37 21.34 -18.84
CA ASN A 123 10.18 22.25 -19.98
C ASN A 123 10.85 23.60 -19.74
N ARG A 124 10.75 24.14 -18.53
CA ARG A 124 11.40 25.41 -18.17
C ARG A 124 12.93 25.30 -18.16
N ILE A 125 13.48 24.17 -17.72
CA ILE A 125 14.92 23.89 -17.80
C ILE A 125 15.38 23.85 -19.27
N ASN A 126 14.62 23.18 -20.15
CA ASN A 126 14.95 23.14 -21.57
C ASN A 126 14.94 24.54 -22.21
N GLN A 127 13.97 25.37 -21.86
CA GLN A 127 13.93 26.77 -22.30
C GLN A 127 15.16 27.57 -21.83
N LEU A 128 15.54 27.41 -20.55
CA LEU A 128 16.72 28.07 -20.00
C LEU A 128 18.02 27.60 -20.66
N ASN A 129 18.12 26.31 -21.00
CA ASN A 129 19.28 25.77 -21.73
C ASN A 129 19.40 26.40 -23.13
N ASN A 130 18.29 26.56 -23.84
CA ASN A 130 18.30 27.23 -25.16
C ASN A 130 18.80 28.67 -25.05
N VAL A 131 18.27 29.44 -24.10
CA VAL A 131 18.73 30.82 -23.85
C VAL A 131 20.22 30.85 -23.47
N PHE A 132 20.67 29.89 -22.67
CA PHE A 132 22.07 29.80 -22.29
C PHE A 132 22.99 29.52 -23.48
N ASP A 133 22.58 28.65 -24.40
CA ASP A 133 23.36 28.35 -25.61
C ASP A 133 23.37 29.52 -26.60
N GLU A 134 22.28 30.27 -26.72
CA GLU A 134 22.26 31.55 -27.46
C GLU A 134 23.24 32.56 -26.86
N LEU A 135 23.23 32.72 -25.54
CA LEU A 135 24.16 33.63 -24.85
C LEU A 135 25.62 33.21 -25.04
N LYS A 136 25.95 31.91 -24.98
CA LYS A 136 27.30 31.42 -25.29
C LYS A 136 27.74 31.83 -26.69
N LEU A 137 26.86 31.70 -27.68
CA LEU A 137 27.16 32.05 -29.06
C LEU A 137 27.43 33.55 -29.21
N VAL A 138 26.62 34.40 -28.57
CA VAL A 138 26.83 35.85 -28.53
C VAL A 138 28.19 36.17 -27.90
N VAL A 139 28.50 35.59 -26.74
CA VAL A 139 29.79 35.81 -26.06
C VAL A 139 30.97 35.36 -26.93
N PHE A 140 30.86 34.19 -27.58
CA PHE A 140 31.90 33.68 -28.47
C PHE A 140 32.14 34.62 -29.66
N ARG A 141 31.07 35.10 -30.30
CA ARG A 141 31.15 36.07 -31.41
C ARG A 141 31.80 37.37 -30.95
N THR A 142 31.33 37.95 -29.85
CA THR A 142 31.90 39.19 -29.29
C THR A 142 33.38 39.03 -28.92
N ASN A 143 33.77 37.90 -28.33
CA ASN A 143 35.17 37.61 -28.00
C ASN A 143 36.06 37.56 -29.25
N ASN A 144 35.60 36.89 -30.31
CA ASN A 144 36.33 36.83 -31.57
C ASN A 144 36.47 38.20 -32.22
N LEU A 145 35.43 39.04 -32.19
CA LEU A 145 35.47 40.42 -32.69
C LEU A 145 36.53 41.27 -31.96
N ILE A 146 36.54 41.19 -30.63
CA ILE A 146 37.53 41.88 -29.80
C ILE A 146 38.95 41.40 -30.17
N LYS A 147 39.15 40.09 -30.31
CA LYS A 147 40.46 39.50 -30.67
C LYS A 147 40.92 39.89 -32.07
N SER A 148 40.01 40.04 -33.03
CA SER A 148 40.34 40.48 -34.39
C SER A 148 40.59 41.98 -34.52
N GLY A 149 40.55 42.74 -33.42
CA GLY A 149 40.72 44.20 -33.45
C GLY A 149 39.53 44.94 -34.04
N GLY A 150 38.36 44.30 -34.12
CA GLY A 150 37.11 44.92 -34.56
C GLY A 150 36.59 45.85 -33.47
N GLY A 151 36.94 47.13 -33.59
CA GLY A 151 36.28 48.21 -32.84
C GLY A 151 35.00 48.66 -33.56
N PRO A 152 34.08 49.33 -32.84
CA PRO A 152 32.88 49.89 -33.45
C PRO A 152 33.28 50.86 -34.59
N GLY A 153 33.08 50.42 -35.84
CA GLY A 153 33.48 51.16 -37.04
C GLY A 153 34.17 50.35 -38.14
N ASN A 154 34.40 49.04 -37.97
CA ASN A 154 34.93 48.21 -39.06
C ASN A 154 33.81 47.87 -40.07
N PRO A 155 33.89 48.28 -41.35
CA PRO A 155 32.83 48.04 -42.34
C PRO A 155 32.69 46.56 -42.77
N LEU A 156 33.56 45.66 -42.27
CA LEU A 156 33.41 44.21 -42.38
C LEU A 156 32.72 43.58 -41.14
N ASP A 157 32.32 44.38 -40.14
CA ASP A 157 31.45 43.90 -39.07
C ASP A 157 30.10 43.51 -39.67
N ILE A 158 29.85 42.22 -39.76
CA ILE A 158 28.50 41.70 -39.92
C ILE A 158 27.78 42.14 -38.64
N ALA A 159 26.96 43.19 -38.76
CA ALA A 159 26.11 43.64 -37.67
C ALA A 159 25.43 42.41 -37.06
N PRO A 160 25.39 42.26 -35.73
CA PRO A 160 24.65 41.18 -35.13
C PRO A 160 23.22 41.31 -35.62
N VAL A 161 22.81 40.43 -36.53
CA VAL A 161 21.40 40.16 -36.78
C VAL A 161 20.93 39.55 -35.47
N LEU A 162 20.54 40.44 -34.56
CA LEU A 162 19.64 40.10 -33.48
C LEU A 162 18.36 39.73 -34.18
N ASP A 163 18.21 38.46 -34.53
CA ASP A 163 16.88 37.94 -34.82
C ASP A 163 16.00 38.35 -33.63
N PRO A 164 14.82 38.93 -33.90
CA PRO A 164 13.99 39.48 -32.84
C PRO A 164 13.78 38.37 -31.81
N VAL A 165 14.25 38.65 -30.59
CA VAL A 165 14.04 37.87 -29.38
C VAL A 165 12.75 37.09 -29.53
N VAL A 166 12.84 35.77 -29.72
CA VAL A 166 11.65 34.92 -29.76
C VAL A 166 11.03 35.06 -28.38
N ASN A 167 10.00 35.90 -28.29
CA ASN A 167 9.27 36.13 -27.06
C ASN A 167 8.73 34.76 -26.63
N PRO A 168 9.14 34.23 -25.46
CA PRO A 168 8.69 32.91 -25.03
C PRO A 168 7.15 32.83 -24.89
N ALA A 169 6.45 33.97 -24.82
CA ALA A 169 4.98 34.03 -24.85
C ALA A 169 4.36 33.58 -26.19
N ASN A 170 5.08 33.68 -27.32
CA ASN A 170 4.57 33.30 -28.65
C ASN A 170 4.65 31.80 -28.95
N LEU A 171 5.42 31.01 -28.18
CA LEU A 171 5.51 29.55 -28.35
C LEU A 171 4.39 28.79 -27.63
N SER A 172 3.71 29.44 -26.69
CA SER A 172 2.53 28.89 -26.00
C SER A 172 1.25 28.91 -26.83
N ALA A 173 1.21 29.60 -27.97
CA ALA A 173 0.00 29.79 -28.79
C ALA A 173 -0.11 28.81 -29.98
N HIS A 174 0.75 27.81 -30.09
CA HIS A 174 0.80 26.90 -31.26
C HIS A 174 0.52 25.42 -30.94
N ASN A 175 0.00 25.13 -29.75
CA ASN A 175 -0.47 23.79 -29.37
C ASN A 175 -1.89 23.89 -28.79
N ASP A 176 -2.86 24.26 -29.64
CA ASP A 176 -4.29 23.95 -29.48
C ASP A 176 -4.78 23.28 -30.77
#